data_AF-A0A7X6XPC1-F1
#
_entry.id   AF-A0A7X6XPC1-F1
#
_cell.length_a   1.000
_cell.length_b   1.000
_cell.length_c   1.000
_cell.angle_alpha   90.00
_cell.angle_beta   90.00
_cell.angle_gamma   90.00
#
_symmetry.space_group_name_H-M   'P 1'
#
loop_
_entity.id
_entity.type
_entity.pdbx_description
1 polymer ?
#
loop_
_entity_poly.entity_id
_entity_poly.type
_entity_poly.pdbx_seq_one_letter_code
_entity_poly.pdbx_strand_id
1 'polypeptide(L)'
;MPVQEVTIAVAAGKGGTGKTLLATSLALALAEEYPRSIQLVDCDVEEPNAHLLLGPRVQHQHPVQVRVPRIVEQRCTACGRCTAACQFGALALMRRRVAVFQTLCIGCGACAFVCPEQAILEEERTAGTIALGTVADRLEFAQGRVAVGEQRVTPVLQALRDVLAPDCIRILDAPPGTACPMQ
;
A
#
# COMPACT_ATOMS: atom_id res chain seq x y z
N MET A 1 24.99 -8.70 -20.44
CA MET A 1 25.49 -9.43 -19.25
C MET A 1 24.29 -9.69 -18.35
N PRO A 2 24.14 -10.86 -17.71
CA PRO A 2 23.06 -11.07 -16.75
C PRO A 2 23.23 -10.07 -15.61
N VAL A 3 22.23 -9.22 -15.40
CA VAL A 3 22.25 -8.23 -14.33
C VAL A 3 21.99 -8.98 -13.02
N GLN A 4 22.86 -8.80 -12.02
CA GLN A 4 22.61 -9.36 -10.70
C GLN A 4 21.44 -8.63 -10.04
N GLU A 5 20.57 -9.37 -9.36
CA GLU A 5 19.48 -8.80 -8.58
C GLU A 5 20.04 -7.93 -7.45
N VAL A 6 19.80 -6.62 -7.52
CA VAL A 6 20.25 -5.64 -6.53
C VAL A 6 19.09 -4.70 -6.23
N THR A 7 18.82 -4.47 -4.94
CA THR A 7 17.82 -3.51 -4.48
C THR A 7 18.51 -2.32 -3.83
N ILE A 8 18.28 -1.12 -4.36
CA ILE A 8 18.81 0.15 -3.89
C ILE A 8 17.65 0.97 -3.34
N ALA A 9 17.63 1.18 -2.02
CA ALA A 9 16.65 2.06 -1.39
C ALA A 9 17.21 3.48 -1.29
N VAL A 10 16.49 4.46 -1.82
CA VAL A 10 16.79 5.89 -1.70
C VAL A 10 15.96 6.46 -0.56
N ALA A 11 16.58 6.62 0.60
CA ALA A 11 15.94 7.14 1.80
C ALA A 11 16.67 8.38 2.31
N ALA A 12 15.94 9.31 2.93
CA ALA A 12 16.50 10.48 3.59
C ALA A 12 15.57 10.99 4.70
N GLY A 13 16.07 11.94 5.49
CA GLY A 13 15.29 12.62 6.51
C GLY A 13 14.10 13.42 5.93
N LYS A 14 13.29 13.98 6.84
CA LYS A 14 12.16 14.85 6.49
C LYS A 14 12.62 16.12 5.75
N GLY A 15 11.72 16.69 4.95
CA GLY A 15 11.97 17.89 4.14
C GLY A 15 12.40 17.55 2.70
N GLY A 16 12.34 18.55 1.80
CA GLY A 16 12.65 18.44 0.37
C GLY A 16 14.12 18.15 0.08
N THR A 17 14.59 16.99 0.50
CA THR A 17 15.98 16.51 0.41
C THR A 17 16.34 15.94 -0.96
N GLY A 18 15.40 15.95 -1.91
CA GLY A 18 15.62 15.49 -3.28
C GLY A 18 15.67 13.97 -3.46
N LYS A 19 15.13 13.17 -2.52
CA LYS A 19 15.08 11.69 -2.62
C LYS A 19 14.55 11.20 -3.97
N THR A 20 13.35 11.65 -4.33
CA THR A 20 12.71 11.31 -5.59
C THR A 20 13.55 11.72 -6.78
N LEU A 21 14.10 12.95 -6.76
CA LEU A 21 14.97 13.42 -7.84
C LEU A 21 16.20 12.52 -8.00
N LEU A 22 16.84 12.12 -6.90
CA LEU A 22 17.97 11.19 -6.91
C LEU A 22 17.55 9.81 -7.42
N ALA A 23 16.45 9.25 -6.91
CA ALA A 23 15.93 7.95 -7.31
C ALA A 23 15.60 7.90 -8.80
N THR A 24 14.88 8.91 -9.32
CA THR A 24 14.51 8.99 -10.74
C THR A 24 15.73 9.21 -11.62
N SER A 25 16.67 10.07 -11.22
CA SER A 25 17.88 10.34 -11.99
C SER A 25 18.80 9.12 -12.06
N LEU A 26 18.96 8.41 -10.93
CA LEU A 26 19.72 7.17 -10.86
C LEU A 26 19.09 6.08 -11.75
N ALA A 27 17.76 5.96 -11.72
CA ALA A 27 17.03 5.01 -12.54
C ALA A 27 17.20 5.27 -14.04
N LEU A 28 17.11 6.53 -14.47
CA LEU A 28 17.33 6.91 -15.86
C LEU A 28 18.77 6.64 -16.31
N ALA A 29 19.76 7.04 -15.52
CA ALA A 29 21.17 6.81 -15.84
C ALA A 29 21.48 5.31 -15.99
N LEU A 30 21.01 4.47 -15.05
CA LEU A 30 21.20 3.03 -15.14
C LEU A 30 20.42 2.40 -16.30
N ALA A 31 19.27 2.95 -16.67
CA ALA A 31 18.49 2.45 -17.81
C ALA A 31 19.14 2.76 -19.17
N GLU A 32 20.09 3.70 -19.24
CA GLU A 32 20.92 3.92 -20.45
C GLU A 32 21.94 2.79 -20.64
N GLU A 33 22.55 2.31 -19.56
CA GLU A 33 23.53 1.22 -19.59
C GLU A 33 22.89 -0.17 -19.64
N TYR A 34 21.79 -0.36 -18.90
CA TYR A 34 21.10 -1.64 -18.71
C TYR A 34 19.60 -1.53 -19.05
N PRO A 35 19.24 -1.25 -20.32
CA PRO A 35 17.85 -1.08 -20.70
C PRO A 35 17.02 -2.33 -20.38
N ARG A 36 15.79 -2.10 -19.88
CA ARG A 36 14.82 -3.13 -19.45
C ARG A 36 15.29 -4.04 -18.33
N SER A 37 16.36 -3.66 -17.62
CA SER A 37 16.88 -4.40 -16.46
C SER A 37 16.77 -3.58 -15.18
N ILE A 38 16.05 -2.45 -15.21
CA ILE A 38 15.84 -1.54 -14.07
C ILE A 38 14.33 -1.43 -13.81
N GLN A 39 13.96 -1.48 -12.54
CA GLN A 39 12.62 -1.14 -12.06
C GLN A 39 12.73 -0.01 -11.04
N LEU A 40 12.05 1.11 -11.31
CA LEU A 40 11.83 2.16 -10.32
C LEU A 40 10.50 1.92 -9.63
N VAL A 41 10.50 1.98 -8.31
CA VAL A 41 9.33 1.75 -7.47
C VAL A 41 9.14 2.95 -6.56
N ASP A 42 8.02 3.65 -6.73
CA ASP A 42 7.61 4.75 -5.86
C ASP A 42 6.90 4.18 -4.62
N CYS A 43 7.65 4.09 -3.53
CA CYS A 43 7.17 3.56 -2.25
C CYS A 43 6.51 4.63 -1.38
N ASP A 44 6.49 5.90 -1.80
CA ASP A 44 5.73 6.94 -1.12
C ASP A 44 4.24 6.84 -1.52
N VAL A 45 3.56 5.83 -0.98
CA VAL A 45 2.19 5.49 -1.37
C VAL A 45 1.15 6.52 -0.93
N GLU A 46 1.50 7.44 -0.03
CA GLU A 46 0.63 8.52 0.42
C GLU A 46 0.69 9.70 -0.56
N GLU A 47 1.91 10.11 -0.94
CA GLU A 47 2.14 11.27 -1.80
C GLU A 47 3.11 10.95 -2.96
N PRO A 48 2.79 9.96 -3.82
CA PRO A 48 3.74 9.50 -4.83
C PRO A 48 3.97 10.60 -5.87
N ASN A 49 5.23 10.82 -6.23
CA ASN A 49 5.67 11.96 -7.02
C ASN A 49 6.64 11.59 -8.16
N ALA A 50 7.16 10.35 -8.21
CA ALA A 50 8.11 9.94 -9.25
C ALA A 50 7.48 10.01 -10.65
N HIS A 51 6.18 9.72 -10.76
CA HIS A 51 5.44 9.83 -12.01
C HIS A 51 5.40 11.26 -12.59
N LEU A 52 5.48 12.30 -11.73
CA LEU A 52 5.50 13.70 -12.17
C LEU A 52 6.81 14.06 -12.85
N LEU A 53 7.93 13.46 -12.41
CA LEU A 53 9.26 13.69 -12.98
C LEU A 53 9.51 12.88 -14.26
N LEU A 54 8.97 11.66 -14.32
CA LEU A 54 9.30 10.71 -15.38
C LEU A 54 8.22 10.55 -16.46
N GLY A 55 6.97 10.95 -16.19
CA GLY A 55 5.85 10.78 -17.13
C GLY A 55 5.67 9.33 -17.62
N PRO A 56 5.60 8.32 -16.73
CA PRO A 56 5.49 6.92 -17.14
C PRO A 56 4.21 6.67 -17.92
N ARG A 57 4.31 5.82 -18.94
CA ARG A 57 3.15 5.25 -19.62
C ARG A 57 2.60 4.10 -18.79
N VAL A 58 1.57 4.39 -17.99
CA VAL A 58 0.86 3.35 -17.21
C VAL A 58 0.17 2.38 -18.17
N GLN A 59 0.46 1.10 -18.00
CA GLN A 59 -0.07 0.01 -18.82
C GLN A 59 -1.15 -0.77 -18.06
N HIS A 60 -0.94 -0.96 -16.75
CA HIS A 60 -1.86 -1.70 -15.89
C HIS A 60 -2.09 -0.94 -14.60
N GLN A 61 -3.33 -0.97 -14.11
CA GLN A 61 -3.68 -0.46 -12.79
C GLN A 61 -4.74 -1.37 -12.18
N HIS A 62 -4.55 -1.75 -10.93
CA HIS A 62 -5.51 -2.60 -10.22
C HIS A 62 -5.72 -2.11 -8.78
N PRO A 63 -6.92 -2.32 -8.22
CA PRO A 63 -7.21 -1.96 -6.84
C PRO A 63 -6.47 -2.89 -5.86
N VAL A 64 -6.13 -2.34 -4.70
CA VAL A 64 -5.70 -3.10 -3.51
C VAL A 64 -6.91 -3.24 -2.60
N GLN A 65 -7.39 -4.46 -2.44
CA GLN A 65 -8.59 -4.78 -1.68
C GLN A 65 -8.21 -5.24 -0.27
N VAL A 66 -8.95 -4.77 0.73
CA VAL A 66 -8.86 -5.22 2.12
C VAL A 66 -10.22 -5.69 2.59
N ARG A 67 -10.25 -6.65 3.51
CA ARG A 67 -11.50 -7.12 4.12
C ARG A 67 -11.83 -6.29 5.36
N VAL A 68 -13.08 -5.85 5.47
CA VAL A 68 -13.58 -5.10 6.62
C VAL A 68 -14.91 -5.68 7.11
N PRO A 69 -15.24 -5.56 8.41
CA PRO A 69 -16.48 -6.09 8.94
C PRO A 69 -17.68 -5.21 8.58
N ARG A 70 -18.79 -5.85 8.24
CA ARG A 70 -20.12 -5.27 8.08
C ARG A 70 -21.08 -5.90 9.09
N ILE A 71 -21.74 -5.06 9.88
CA ILE A 71 -22.72 -5.50 10.87
C ILE A 71 -24.09 -5.71 10.20
N VAL A 72 -24.67 -6.90 10.39
CA VAL A 72 -26.06 -7.21 10.02
C VAL A 72 -26.95 -6.79 11.19
N GLU A 73 -27.52 -5.59 11.11
CA GLU A 73 -28.29 -5.00 12.22
C GLU A 73 -29.43 -5.91 12.71
N GLN A 74 -30.07 -6.67 11.82
CA GLN A 74 -31.18 -7.57 12.17
C GLN A 74 -30.75 -8.72 13.10
N ARG A 75 -29.47 -9.10 13.10
CA ARG A 75 -28.92 -10.17 13.93
C ARG A 75 -28.17 -9.64 15.15
N CYS A 76 -27.76 -8.37 15.13
CA CYS A 76 -26.89 -7.82 16.15
C CYS A 76 -27.69 -7.54 17.44
N THR A 77 -27.36 -8.25 18.51
CA THR A 77 -27.91 -8.02 19.86
C THR A 77 -27.20 -6.91 20.64
N ALA A 78 -26.23 -6.22 20.01
CA ALA A 78 -25.41 -5.18 20.63
C ALA A 78 -24.66 -5.64 21.91
N CYS A 79 -24.30 -6.93 22.00
CA CYS A 79 -23.65 -7.52 23.18
C CYS A 79 -22.21 -7.04 23.46
N GLY A 80 -21.56 -6.35 22.51
CA GLY A 80 -20.24 -5.75 22.70
C GLY A 80 -19.03 -6.70 22.68
N ARG A 81 -19.20 -8.00 22.39
CA ARG A 81 -18.07 -8.95 22.32
C ARG A 81 -17.07 -8.59 21.21
N CYS A 82 -17.58 -8.19 20.04
CA CYS A 82 -16.78 -7.77 18.89
C CYS A 82 -15.96 -6.50 19.18
N THR A 83 -16.51 -5.56 19.93
CA THR A 83 -15.80 -4.34 20.36
C THR A 83 -14.71 -4.66 21.38
N ALA A 84 -14.95 -5.58 22.32
CA ALA A 84 -13.95 -6.01 23.29
C ALA A 84 -12.78 -6.79 22.66
N ALA A 85 -13.06 -7.58 21.61
CA ALA A 85 -12.03 -8.30 20.86
C ALA A 85 -11.21 -7.40 19.91
N CYS A 86 -11.68 -6.20 19.59
CA CYS A 86 -11.01 -5.31 18.65
C CYS A 86 -9.89 -4.51 19.34
N GLN A 87 -8.66 -5.01 19.26
CA GLN A 87 -7.48 -4.31 19.80
C GLN A 87 -7.16 -2.98 19.09
N PHE A 88 -7.69 -2.77 17.89
CA PHE A 88 -7.44 -1.59 17.06
C PHE A 88 -8.52 -0.51 17.19
N GLY A 89 -9.55 -0.73 18.03
CA GLY A 89 -10.63 0.24 18.21
C GLY A 89 -11.50 0.48 16.96
N ALA A 90 -11.46 -0.43 15.99
CA ALA A 90 -12.22 -0.32 14.75
C ALA A 90 -13.73 -0.56 14.90
N LEU A 91 -14.18 -1.06 16.06
CA LEU A 91 -15.59 -1.19 16.39
C LEU A 91 -15.88 -0.49 17.72
N ALA A 92 -16.97 0.27 17.78
CA ALA A 92 -17.43 0.92 19.01
C ALA A 92 -18.92 0.67 19.27
N LEU A 93 -19.26 0.39 20.53
CA LEU A 93 -20.65 0.18 20.96
C LEU A 93 -21.27 1.53 21.35
N MET A 94 -22.27 1.98 20.58
CA MET A 94 -23.01 3.20 20.81
C MET A 94 -24.46 2.88 21.19
N ARG A 95 -24.74 2.86 22.50
CA ARG A 95 -26.04 2.49 23.09
C ARG A 95 -26.50 1.08 22.68
N ARG A 96 -27.19 0.96 21.54
CA ARG A 96 -27.76 -0.29 21.02
C ARG A 96 -27.27 -0.63 19.62
N ARG A 97 -26.21 0.01 19.14
CA ARG A 97 -25.63 -0.25 17.81
C ARG A 97 -24.11 -0.32 17.89
N VAL A 98 -23.52 -1.15 17.04
CA VAL A 98 -22.06 -1.23 16.87
C VAL A 98 -21.69 -0.41 15.64
N ALA A 99 -20.91 0.64 15.83
CA ALA A 99 -20.32 1.43 14.76
C ALA A 99 -19.01 0.79 14.30
N VAL A 100 -18.74 0.85 13.00
CA VAL A 100 -17.50 0.34 12.39
C VAL A 100 -16.71 1.48 11.78
N PHE A 101 -15.45 1.61 12.20
CA PHE A 101 -14.46 2.52 11.63
C PHE A 101 -13.56 1.71 10.69
N GLN A 102 -13.98 1.58 9.43
CA GLN A 102 -13.35 0.70 8.44
C GLN A 102 -11.89 1.03 8.12
N THR A 103 -11.45 2.28 8.35
CA THR A 103 -10.06 2.73 8.16
C THR A 103 -9.13 2.25 9.26
N LEU A 104 -9.64 2.03 10.47
CA LEU A 104 -8.86 1.49 11.61
C LEU A 104 -8.81 -0.05 11.60
N CYS A 105 -9.72 -0.70 10.89
CA CYS A 105 -9.80 -2.15 10.85
C CYS A 105 -8.61 -2.74 10.08
N ILE A 106 -7.84 -3.63 10.69
CA ILE A 106 -6.74 -4.33 10.00
C ILE A 106 -7.17 -5.60 9.24
N GLY A 107 -8.46 -5.95 9.26
CA GLY A 107 -8.97 -7.14 8.58
C GLY A 107 -8.63 -8.48 9.25
N CYS A 108 -8.36 -8.51 10.57
CA CYS A 108 -7.96 -9.73 11.28
C CYS A 108 -9.08 -10.76 11.51
N GLY A 109 -10.34 -10.45 11.19
CA GLY A 109 -11.48 -11.37 11.34
C GLY A 109 -11.92 -11.68 12.79
N ALA A 110 -11.19 -11.23 13.81
CA ALA A 110 -11.47 -11.56 15.22
C ALA A 110 -12.90 -11.21 15.65
N CYS A 111 -13.43 -10.07 15.21
CA CYS A 111 -14.78 -9.63 15.54
C CYS A 111 -15.86 -10.59 15.02
N ALA A 112 -15.71 -11.12 13.80
CA ALA A 112 -16.63 -12.09 13.23
C ALA A 112 -16.56 -13.43 13.97
N PHE A 113 -15.34 -13.87 14.30
CA PHE A 113 -15.11 -15.10 15.06
C PHE A 113 -15.78 -15.10 16.44
N VAL A 114 -15.71 -14.00 17.19
CA VAL A 114 -16.27 -13.93 18.55
C VAL A 114 -17.77 -13.62 18.60
N CYS A 115 -18.41 -13.36 17.45
CA CYS A 115 -19.81 -12.94 17.41
C CYS A 115 -20.74 -14.16 17.58
N PRO A 116 -21.48 -14.28 18.71
CA PRO A 116 -22.34 -15.44 18.94
C PRO A 116 -23.52 -15.51 17.97
N GLU A 117 -24.00 -14.35 17.50
CA GLU A 117 -25.16 -14.24 16.60
C GLU A 117 -24.80 -14.35 15.12
N GLN A 118 -23.51 -14.53 14.79
CA GLN A 118 -23.01 -14.49 13.42
C GLN A 118 -23.51 -13.24 12.66
N ALA A 119 -23.53 -12.10 13.37
CA ALA A 119 -24.05 -10.83 12.90
C ALA A 119 -23.00 -9.96 12.18
N ILE A 120 -21.78 -10.49 11.95
CA ILE A 120 -20.69 -9.76 11.30
C ILE A 120 -20.29 -10.54 10.05
N LEU A 121 -20.41 -9.87 8.90
CA LEU A 121 -19.94 -10.37 7.61
C LEU A 121 -18.66 -9.64 7.22
N GLU A 122 -17.85 -10.22 6.35
CA GLU A 122 -16.70 -9.54 5.74
C GLU A 122 -17.08 -9.04 4.36
N GLU A 123 -16.69 -7.81 4.04
CA GLU A 123 -16.82 -7.23 2.72
C GLU A 123 -15.49 -6.65 2.25
N GLU A 124 -15.32 -6.56 0.93
CA GLU A 124 -14.14 -5.94 0.34
C GLU A 124 -14.27 -4.42 0.29
N ARG A 125 -13.19 -3.74 0.63
CA ARG A 125 -13.03 -2.31 0.51
C ARG A 125 -11.70 -2.01 -0.19
N THR A 126 -11.69 -1.04 -1.08
CA THR A 126 -10.44 -0.58 -1.70
C THR A 126 -9.63 0.26 -0.70
N ALA A 127 -8.39 -0.16 -0.45
CA ALA A 127 -7.40 0.57 0.36
C ALA A 127 -6.48 1.44 -0.50
N GLY A 128 -6.36 1.15 -1.79
CA GLY A 128 -5.52 1.90 -2.71
C GLY A 128 -5.47 1.26 -4.10
N THR A 129 -4.46 1.62 -4.87
CA THR A 129 -4.21 1.12 -6.22
C THR A 129 -2.72 0.90 -6.43
N ILE A 130 -2.37 -0.11 -7.23
CA ILE A 130 -1.04 -0.27 -7.80
C ILE A 130 -1.11 0.08 -9.29
N ALA A 131 -0.19 0.92 -9.75
CA ALA A 131 0.00 1.27 -11.15
C ALA A 131 1.34 0.73 -11.63
N LEU A 132 1.34 0.06 -12.78
CA LEU A 132 2.50 -0.51 -13.45
C LEU A 132 2.61 0.09 -14.85
N GLY A 133 3.83 0.37 -15.28
CA GLY A 133 4.08 0.90 -16.62
C GLY A 133 5.55 1.02 -16.93
N THR A 134 5.85 1.79 -17.98
CA THR A 134 7.22 1.98 -18.45
C THR A 134 7.52 3.46 -18.68
N VAL A 135 8.78 3.83 -18.52
CA VAL A 135 9.31 5.14 -18.92
C VAL A 135 10.17 4.93 -20.16
N ALA A 136 9.75 5.56 -21.27
CA ALA A 136 10.43 5.51 -22.58
C ALA A 136 10.78 4.08 -23.05
N ASP A 137 9.99 3.06 -22.67
CA ASP A 137 10.20 1.62 -22.98
C ASP A 137 11.57 1.03 -22.55
N ARG A 138 12.26 1.70 -21.61
CA ARG A 138 13.59 1.33 -21.11
C ARG A 138 13.62 1.05 -19.61
N LEU A 139 12.76 1.70 -18.83
CA LEU A 139 12.69 1.59 -17.38
C LEU A 139 11.30 1.09 -16.98
N GLU A 140 11.25 0.00 -16.23
CA GLU A 140 10.01 -0.47 -15.61
C GLU A 140 9.65 0.45 -14.44
N PHE A 141 8.36 0.72 -14.26
CA PHE A 141 7.83 1.63 -13.25
C PHE A 141 6.70 0.97 -12.48
N ALA A 142 6.77 1.05 -11.16
CA ALA A 142 5.69 0.66 -10.25
C ALA A 142 5.41 1.79 -9.24
N GLN A 143 4.15 2.00 -8.93
CA GLN A 143 3.72 3.00 -7.94
C GLN A 143 2.51 2.48 -7.16
N GLY A 144 2.57 2.63 -5.84
CA GLY A 144 1.40 2.47 -4.99
C GLY A 144 0.75 3.83 -4.72
N ARG A 145 -0.58 3.84 -4.57
CA ARG A 145 -1.31 5.02 -4.06
C ARG A 145 -2.42 4.57 -3.13
N VAL A 146 -2.46 5.12 -1.92
CA VAL A 146 -3.57 4.87 -0.97
C VAL A 146 -4.84 5.59 -1.42
N ALA A 147 -5.99 5.03 -1.06
CA ALA A 147 -7.28 5.66 -1.29
C ALA A 147 -7.45 6.89 -0.38
N VAL A 148 -8.23 7.88 -0.83
CA VAL A 148 -8.47 9.09 -0.04
C VAL A 148 -9.12 8.73 1.31
N GLY A 149 -8.54 9.21 2.40
CA GLY A 149 -9.00 8.92 3.76
C GLY A 149 -8.58 7.55 4.31
N GLU A 150 -7.83 6.74 3.54
CA GLU A 150 -7.17 5.56 4.08
C GLU A 150 -6.11 5.98 5.11
N GLN A 151 -6.01 5.22 6.19
CA GLN A 151 -5.02 5.45 7.26
C GLN A 151 -3.94 4.37 7.25
N ARG A 152 -4.22 3.23 6.60
CA ARG A 152 -3.29 2.10 6.50
C ARG A 152 -2.58 2.09 5.15
N VAL A 153 -1.31 2.42 5.18
CA VAL A 153 -0.41 2.32 4.03
C VAL A 153 0.06 0.87 3.76
N THR A 154 0.12 0.04 4.81
CA THR A 154 0.71 -1.30 4.77
C THR A 154 0.11 -2.23 3.68
N PRO A 155 -1.22 -2.29 3.47
CA PRO A 155 -1.77 -3.14 2.40
C PRO A 155 -1.27 -2.74 1.01
N VAL A 156 -1.11 -1.44 0.75
CA VAL A 156 -0.62 -0.94 -0.53
C VAL A 156 0.89 -1.19 -0.65
N LEU A 157 1.67 -1.01 0.42
CA LEU A 157 3.09 -1.36 0.43
C LEU A 157 3.34 -2.86 0.23
N GLN A 158 2.51 -3.73 0.82
CA GLN A 158 2.56 -5.18 0.60
C GLN A 158 2.25 -5.52 -0.85
N ALA A 159 1.18 -4.96 -1.41
CA ALA A 159 0.84 -5.15 -2.83
C ALA A 159 1.94 -4.61 -3.77
N LEU A 160 2.63 -3.53 -3.38
CA LEU A 160 3.76 -2.97 -4.14
C LEU A 160 5.00 -3.88 -4.08
N ARG A 161 5.23 -4.56 -2.94
CA ARG A 161 6.29 -5.57 -2.80
C ARG A 161 6.04 -6.79 -3.68
N ASP A 162 4.78 -7.18 -3.89
CA ASP A 162 4.40 -8.34 -4.70
C ASP A 162 4.62 -8.13 -6.21
N VAL A 163 4.79 -6.88 -6.66
CA VAL A 163 5.04 -6.52 -8.07
C VAL A 163 6.51 -6.19 -8.37
N LEU A 164 7.41 -6.45 -7.42
CA LEU A 164 8.84 -6.28 -7.63
C LEU A 164 9.35 -7.29 -8.66
N ALA A 165 9.94 -6.80 -9.75
CA ALA A 165 10.40 -7.65 -10.85
C ALA A 165 11.62 -8.47 -10.41
N PRO A 166 11.67 -9.80 -10.66
CA PRO A 166 12.87 -10.61 -10.43
C PRO A 166 13.99 -10.23 -11.43
N ASP A 167 15.23 -10.63 -11.13
CA ASP A 167 16.36 -10.55 -12.07
C ASP A 167 16.66 -9.15 -12.63
N CYS A 168 16.39 -8.09 -11.85
CA CYS A 168 16.62 -6.70 -12.24
C CYS A 168 17.24 -5.88 -11.10
N ILE A 169 17.74 -4.68 -11.42
CA ILE A 169 18.09 -3.68 -10.41
C ILE A 169 16.80 -2.95 -10.02
N ARG A 170 16.50 -2.90 -8.72
CA ARG A 170 15.32 -2.21 -8.18
C ARG A 170 15.76 -0.95 -7.47
N ILE A 171 15.13 0.17 -7.80
CA ILE A 171 15.35 1.44 -7.14
C ILE A 171 14.06 1.78 -6.40
N LEU A 172 14.13 1.87 -5.08
CA LEU A 172 12.98 2.17 -4.24
C LEU A 172 13.07 3.63 -3.80
N ASP A 173 12.14 4.48 -4.25
CA ASP A 173 11.99 5.84 -3.71
C ASP A 173 11.19 5.76 -2.41
N ALA A 174 11.86 5.94 -1.27
CA ALA A 174 11.26 5.74 0.04
C ALA A 174 10.45 6.98 0.49
N PRO A 175 9.36 6.79 1.25
CA PRO A 175 8.60 7.90 1.83
C PRO A 175 9.47 8.78 2.76
N PRO A 176 9.07 10.04 3.01
CA PRO A 176 9.80 10.93 3.90
C PRO A 176 9.82 10.42 5.35
N GLY A 177 10.99 10.56 5.99
CA GLY A 177 11.18 10.21 7.39
C GLY A 177 11.66 8.77 7.58
N THR A 178 12.59 8.57 8.51
CA THR A 178 13.20 7.27 8.84
C THR A 178 12.25 6.32 9.60
N ALA A 179 10.93 6.51 9.48
CA ALA A 179 9.95 5.96 10.41
C ALA A 179 9.15 4.77 9.87
N CYS A 180 9.41 4.32 8.64
CA CYS A 180 8.83 3.05 8.18
C CYS A 180 9.89 1.95 8.29
N PRO A 181 9.84 1.08 9.33
CA PRO A 181 10.55 -0.18 9.26
C PRO A 181 9.86 -1.00 8.16
N MET A 182 10.43 -0.98 6.96
CA MET A 182 10.17 -1.98 5.92
C MET A 182 10.73 -3.33 6.40
N GLN A 183 10.14 -3.88 7.46
CA GLN A 183 10.41 -5.23 7.98
C GLN A 183 9.32 -6.17 7.46
#